data_AF-A0A958IZG4-F1
#
_entry.id   AF-A0A958IZG4-F1
#
_cell.length_a   1.000
_cell.length_b   1.000
_cell.length_c   1.000
_cell.angle_alpha   90.00
_cell.angle_beta   90.00
_cell.angle_gamma   90.00
#
_symmetry.space_group_name_H-M   'P 1'
#
loop_
_entity.id
_entity.type
_entity.pdbx_description
1 polymer ?
#
loop_
_entity_poly.entity_id
_entity_poly.type
_entity_poly.pdbx_seq_one_letter_code
_entity_poly.pdbx_strand_id
1 'polypeptide(L)'
;PASDRFANLRRYSMEPHFDIMMWYYNWDMTKVLPLGVLSELHGIPSPKEDLSGDKVYDAYQNNEWNRICEYCERDVATTLNLWNKVYRYQPVIPDSNYILSGAGKK
;
A
#
# COMPACT_ATOMS: atom_id res chain seq x y z
N PRO A 1 -17.28 -3.37 12.17
CA PRO A 1 -18.34 -3.86 11.28
C PRO A 1 -17.79 -4.12 9.87
N ALA A 2 -17.61 -5.38 9.51
CA ALA A 2 -17.22 -5.78 8.16
C ALA A 2 -18.29 -5.27 7.19
N SER A 3 -17.94 -4.28 6.37
CA SER A 3 -18.85 -3.85 5.32
C SER A 3 -18.98 -4.98 4.30
N ASP A 4 -20.20 -5.22 3.83
CA ASP A 4 -20.53 -6.22 2.80
C ASP A 4 -19.93 -5.87 1.42
N ARG A 5 -19.08 -4.83 1.35
CA ARG A 5 -18.38 -4.37 0.16
C ARG A 5 -17.53 -5.44 -0.47
N PHE A 6 -16.73 -6.15 0.34
CA PHE A 6 -15.82 -7.17 -0.18
C PHE A 6 -16.56 -8.42 -0.68
N ALA A 7 -17.78 -8.68 -0.19
CA ALA A 7 -18.64 -9.75 -0.66
C ALA A 7 -19.45 -9.35 -1.92
N ASN A 8 -19.48 -8.06 -2.26
CA ASN A 8 -20.20 -7.56 -3.42
C ASN A 8 -19.41 -7.77 -4.71
N LEU A 9 -19.50 -9.00 -5.25
CA LEU A 9 -18.83 -9.45 -6.48
C LEU A 9 -19.57 -9.04 -7.77
N ARG A 10 -20.41 -7.99 -7.73
CA ARG A 10 -21.11 -7.52 -8.93
C ARG A 10 -20.09 -7.10 -9.97
N ARG A 11 -20.27 -7.61 -11.20
CA ARG A 11 -19.42 -7.28 -12.36
C ARG A 11 -19.32 -5.77 -12.61
N TYR A 12 -20.39 -5.03 -12.31
CA TYR A 12 -20.43 -3.58 -12.34
C TYR A 12 -20.74 -3.07 -10.94
N SER A 13 -19.76 -2.39 -10.33
CA SER A 13 -19.94 -1.66 -9.08
C SER A 13 -20.14 -0.18 -9.38
N MET A 14 -21.05 0.46 -8.65
CA MET A 14 -21.18 1.93 -8.67
C MET A 14 -20.36 2.59 -7.57
N GLU A 15 -19.61 1.81 -6.78
CA GLU A 15 -18.72 2.38 -5.78
C GLU A 15 -17.49 3.00 -6.46
N PRO A 16 -17.08 4.21 -6.04
CA PRO A 16 -15.94 4.89 -6.64
C PRO A 16 -14.64 4.16 -6.29
N HIS A 17 -13.83 3.91 -7.30
CA HIS A 17 -12.45 3.46 -7.13
C HIS A 17 -11.54 4.69 -7.07
N PHE A 18 -10.83 4.86 -5.94
CA PHE A 18 -9.92 5.98 -5.74
C PHE A 18 -8.48 5.49 -5.88
N ASP A 19 -7.82 5.87 -6.97
CA ASP A 19 -6.41 5.63 -7.19
C ASP A 19 -5.59 6.84 -6.71
N ILE A 20 -4.71 6.61 -5.74
CA ILE A 20 -3.87 7.66 -5.15
C ILE A 20 -2.89 8.20 -6.18
N MET A 21 -2.24 7.33 -6.95
CA MET A 21 -1.27 7.78 -7.95
C MET A 21 -1.95 8.68 -8.98
N MET A 22 -3.14 8.28 -9.45
CA MET A 22 -3.92 9.07 -10.41
C MET A 22 -4.34 10.43 -9.91
N TRP A 23 -4.63 10.52 -8.62
CA TRP A 23 -4.86 11.80 -7.97
C TRP A 23 -3.63 12.73 -8.08
N TYR A 24 -2.41 12.22 -7.82
CA TYR A 24 -1.19 13.04 -7.86
C TYR A 24 -0.75 13.44 -9.26
N TYR A 25 -0.92 12.57 -10.25
CA TYR A 25 -0.51 12.91 -11.62
C TYR A 25 -1.59 13.70 -12.39
N ASN A 26 -2.72 14.02 -11.77
CA ASN A 26 -3.80 14.80 -12.36
C ASN A 26 -4.20 14.28 -13.75
N TRP A 27 -4.36 12.96 -13.87
CA TRP A 27 -4.71 12.27 -15.12
C TRP A 27 -3.67 12.38 -16.28
N ASP A 28 -2.53 13.05 -16.06
CA ASP A 28 -1.35 13.04 -16.92
C ASP A 28 -0.48 11.78 -16.71
N MET A 29 -0.68 10.78 -17.57
CA MET A 29 0.03 9.50 -17.49
C MET A 29 1.54 9.59 -17.80
N THR A 30 2.06 10.76 -18.19
CA THR A 30 3.50 10.93 -18.46
C THR A 30 4.32 11.12 -17.18
N LYS A 31 3.67 11.42 -16.05
CA LYS A 31 4.32 11.70 -14.76
C LYS A 31 3.96 10.63 -13.75
N VAL A 32 4.73 9.54 -13.74
CA VAL A 32 4.55 8.48 -12.75
C VAL A 32 5.39 8.78 -11.51
N LEU A 33 4.74 9.08 -10.39
CA LEU A 33 5.41 9.22 -9.10
C LEU A 33 5.42 7.87 -8.38
N PRO A 34 6.59 7.29 -8.10
CA PRO A 34 6.65 6.03 -7.37
C PRO A 34 6.18 6.23 -5.93
N LEU A 35 5.57 5.19 -5.35
CA LEU A 35 5.04 5.21 -3.98
C LEU A 35 6.03 5.75 -2.94
N GLY A 36 7.31 5.40 -3.08
CA GLY A 36 8.38 5.87 -2.18
C GLY A 36 8.58 7.40 -2.18
N VAL A 37 8.42 8.06 -3.33
CA VAL A 37 8.52 9.52 -3.41
C VAL A 37 7.30 10.17 -2.77
N LEU A 38 6.12 9.58 -2.95
CA LEU A 38 4.88 10.05 -2.32
C LEU A 38 4.93 9.88 -0.80
N SER A 39 5.44 8.75 -0.29
CA SER A 39 5.57 8.53 1.15
C SER A 39 6.55 9.52 1.79
N GLU A 40 7.71 9.74 1.15
CA GLU A 40 8.71 10.71 1.62
C GLU A 40 8.16 12.15 1.63
N LEU A 41 7.47 12.56 0.56
CA LEU A 41 6.80 13.86 0.48
C LEU A 41 5.82 14.09 1.64
N HIS A 42 5.17 13.01 2.09
CA HIS A 42 4.21 13.05 3.20
C HIS A 42 4.80 12.73 4.57
N GLY A 43 6.10 12.49 4.68
CA GLY A 43 6.75 12.11 5.95
C GLY A 43 6.23 10.79 6.52
N ILE A 44 5.77 9.89 5.66
CA ILE A 44 5.34 8.53 6.02
C ILE A 44 6.55 7.62 5.78
N PRO A 45 6.88 6.69 6.70
CA PRO A 45 7.97 5.76 6.48
C PRO A 45 7.77 5.03 5.14
N SER A 46 8.80 5.06 4.30
CA SER A 46 8.75 4.46 2.98
C SER A 46 8.84 2.93 3.11
N PRO A 47 8.03 2.17 2.36
CA PRO A 47 8.10 0.70 2.37
C PRO A 47 9.36 0.17 1.67
N LYS A 48 10.10 1.03 0.95
CA LYS A 48 11.22 0.65 0.07
C LYS A 48 12.56 0.38 0.77
N GLU A 49 12.62 0.36 2.10
CA GLU A 49 13.92 0.19 2.78
C GLU A 49 14.48 -1.24 2.64
N ASP A 50 13.65 -2.27 2.46
CA ASP A 50 14.09 -3.68 2.51
C ASP A 50 14.06 -4.45 1.18
N LEU A 51 13.12 -4.18 0.27
CA LEU A 51 12.96 -4.90 -1.00
C LEU A 51 12.47 -3.95 -2.11
N SER A 52 13.06 -4.07 -3.31
CA SER A 52 12.60 -3.36 -4.51
C SER A 52 11.79 -4.32 -5.38
N GLY A 53 10.82 -3.79 -6.14
CA GLY A 53 9.96 -4.58 -7.04
C GLY A 53 10.73 -5.50 -7.98
N ASP A 54 11.88 -5.04 -8.49
CA ASP A 54 12.73 -5.82 -9.40
C ASP A 54 13.38 -7.05 -8.73
N LYS A 55 13.50 -7.03 -7.39
CA LYS A 55 14.15 -8.09 -6.60
C LYS A 55 13.15 -9.14 -6.06
N VAL A 56 11.85 -8.96 -6.33
CA VAL A 56 10.82 -9.87 -5.84
C VAL A 56 10.97 -11.27 -6.45
N TYR A 57 11.32 -11.36 -7.73
CA TYR A 57 11.55 -12.66 -8.39
C TYR A 57 12.73 -13.41 -7.77
N ASP A 58 13.84 -12.72 -7.50
CA ASP A 58 15.02 -13.33 -6.88
C ASP A 58 14.70 -13.81 -5.44
N ALA A 59 13.98 -12.99 -4.66
CA ALA A 59 13.51 -13.37 -3.33
C ALA A 59 12.59 -14.60 -3.36
N TYR A 60 11.74 -14.72 -4.39
CA TYR A 60 10.89 -15.89 -4.61
C TYR A 60 11.73 -17.14 -4.89
N GLN A 61 12.74 -17.04 -5.77
CA GLN A 61 13.65 -18.15 -6.08
C GLN A 61 14.44 -18.61 -4.85
N ASN A 62 14.80 -17.68 -3.96
CA ASN A 62 15.49 -17.95 -2.71
C ASN A 62 14.58 -18.46 -1.58
N ASN A 63 13.28 -18.70 -1.84
CA ASN A 63 12.29 -19.13 -0.85
C ASN A 63 12.09 -18.13 0.32
N GLU A 64 12.31 -16.83 0.08
CA GLU A 64 12.16 -15.76 1.08
C GLU A 64 10.69 -15.31 1.21
N TRP A 65 9.76 -16.25 1.41
CA TRP A 65 8.30 -16.00 1.40
C TRP A 65 7.85 -14.93 2.38
N ASN A 66 8.33 -15.01 3.64
CA ASN A 66 7.94 -14.07 4.68
C ASN A 66 8.36 -12.63 4.33
N ARG A 67 9.53 -12.46 3.70
CA ARG A 67 10.03 -11.16 3.26
C ARG A 67 9.14 -10.55 2.18
N ILE A 68 8.66 -11.36 1.24
CA ILE A 68 7.72 -10.92 0.19
C ILE A 68 6.37 -10.54 0.82
N CYS A 69 5.87 -11.34 1.76
CA CYS A 69 4.63 -11.02 2.47
C CYS A 69 4.73 -9.69 3.22
N GLU A 70 5.77 -9.50 4.02
CA GLU A 70 6.00 -8.26 4.76
C GLU A 70 6.13 -7.05 3.82
N TYR A 71 6.82 -7.21 2.68
CA TYR A 71 6.93 -6.18 1.65
C TYR A 71 5.54 -5.76 1.12
N CYS A 72 4.70 -6.72 0.73
CA CYS A 72 3.35 -6.44 0.25
C CYS A 72 2.47 -5.78 1.33
N GLU A 73 2.55 -6.23 2.58
CA GLU A 73 1.78 -5.65 3.67
C GLU A 73 2.20 -4.20 3.97
N ARG A 74 3.50 -3.90 3.94
CA ARG A 74 4.02 -2.54 4.12
C ARG A 74 3.61 -1.60 2.98
N ASP A 75 3.58 -2.08 1.73
CA ASP A 75 3.07 -1.32 0.59
C ASP A 75 1.59 -0.95 0.79
N VAL A 76 0.77 -1.89 1.28
CA VAL A 76 -0.65 -1.64 1.60
C VAL A 76 -0.82 -0.66 2.76
N ALA A 77 -0.04 -0.80 3.83
CA ALA A 77 -0.06 0.11 4.98
C ALA A 77 0.29 1.55 4.58
N THR A 78 1.33 1.71 3.76
CA THR A 78 1.77 3.01 3.22
C THR A 78 0.68 3.63 2.35
N THR A 79 0.09 2.84 1.45
CA THR A 79 -1.01 3.27 0.57
C THR A 79 -2.23 3.72 1.39
N LEU A 80 -2.60 2.98 2.43
CA LEU A 80 -3.69 3.34 3.33
C LEU A 80 -3.42 4.66 4.07
N ASN A 81 -2.19 4.87 4.55
CA ASN A 81 -1.81 6.11 5.21
C ASN A 81 -1.81 7.32 4.27
N LEU A 82 -1.33 7.15 3.04
CA LEU A 82 -1.46 8.17 2.01
C LEU A 82 -2.93 8.50 1.73
N TRP A 83 -3.77 7.48 1.56
CA TRP A 83 -5.20 7.69 1.34
C TRP A 83 -5.88 8.43 2.50
N ASN A 84 -5.59 8.04 3.75
CA ASN A 84 -6.11 8.73 4.94
C ASN A 84 -5.68 10.20 4.96
N LYS A 85 -4.43 10.50 4.60
CA LYS A 85 -3.89 11.87 4.60
C LYS A 85 -4.48 12.72 3.47
N VAL A 86 -4.60 12.16 2.28
CA VAL A 86 -4.98 12.87 1.05
C VAL A 86 -6.50 13.01 0.89
N TYR A 87 -7.22 11.91 1.10
CA TYR A 87 -8.67 11.87 0.88
C TYR A 87 -9.47 12.20 2.14
N ARG A 88 -9.02 11.72 3.32
CA ARG A 88 -9.76 11.89 4.58
C ARG A 88 -9.23 13.01 5.48
N TYR A 89 -8.08 13.58 5.16
CA TYR A 89 -7.37 14.56 6.01
C TYR A 89 -7.17 14.05 7.45
N GLN A 90 -6.91 12.75 7.60
CA GLN A 90 -6.69 12.07 8.88
C GLN A 90 -5.19 11.90 9.16
N PRO A 91 -4.79 11.79 10.44
CA PRO A 91 -3.40 11.51 10.80
C PRO A 91 -2.98 10.13 10.33
N VAL A 92 -1.66 9.96 10.19
CA VAL A 92 -1.02 8.69 9.86
C VAL A 92 -1.30 7.69 10.98
N ILE A 93 -1.67 6.47 10.61
CA ILE A 93 -1.88 5.39 11.58
C ILE A 93 -0.49 4.90 12.04
N PRO A 94 -0.22 4.85 13.35
CA PRO A 94 1.06 4.34 13.86
C PRO A 94 1.25 2.84 13.57
N ASP A 95 2.49 2.42 13.37
CA ASP A 95 2.84 1.04 13.03
C ASP A 95 2.35 0.01 14.06
N SER A 96 2.28 0.41 15.35
CA SER A 96 1.77 -0.42 16.45
C SER A 96 0.33 -0.89 16.26
N ASN A 97 -0.44 -0.22 15.42
CA ASN A 97 -1.85 -0.51 15.21
C ASN A 97 -2.08 -1.52 14.07
N TYR A 98 -1.05 -1.81 13.26
CA TYR A 98 -1.15 -2.80 12.20
C TYR A 98 -0.94 -4.21 12.74
N ILE A 99 -1.83 -5.12 12.34
CA ILE A 99 -1.66 -6.56 12.58
C ILE A 99 -1.09 -7.15 11.28
N LEU A 100 0.24 -7.23 11.21
CA LEU A 100 0.98 -7.83 10.09
C LEU A 100 1.06 -9.34 10.26
N SER A 101 0.97 -10.10 9.16
CA SER A 101 0.98 -11.58 9.22
C SER A 101 2.31 -12.14 9.75
N GLY A 102 3.42 -11.43 9.57
CA GLY A 102 4.75 -11.80 10.07
C GLY A 102 4.92 -11.66 11.58
N ALA A 103 4.13 -10.81 12.26
CA ALA A 103 4.32 -10.47 13.67
C ALA A 103 3.99 -11.62 14.66
N GLY A 104 3.39 -12.72 14.17
CA GLY A 104 2.97 -13.88 14.97
C GLY A 104 3.86 -15.11 14.91
N LYS A 105 4.96 -15.09 14.14
CA LYS A 105 5.90 -16.23 14.05
C LYS A 105 7.22 -15.88 14.74
N LYS A 106 7.28 -16.07 16.05
CA LYS A 106 8.55 -16.32 16.75
C LYS A 106 8.84 -17.81 16.74
#